data_AF-A0A7K6DL74-F1
#
_entry.id   AF-A0A7K6DL74-F1
#
_cell.length_a   1.000
_cell.length_b   1.000
_cell.length_c   1.000
_cell.angle_alpha   90.00
_cell.angle_beta   90.00
_cell.angle_gamma   90.00
#
_symmetry.space_group_name_H-M   'P 1'
#
loop_
_entity.id
_entity.type
_entity.pdbx_description
1 polymer ?
#
loop_
_entity_poly.entity_id
_entity_poly.type
_entity_poly.pdbx_seq_one_letter_code
_entity_poly.pdbx_strand_id
1 'polypeptide(L)'
;MTSYRQELEKYRDIDEDKILQELSPEELAQLDMELAEMDPENVLLPAGLRQRDQTQKSPTGPLDRDALLQHLERQALEAEERQDLVPFTGEKKGKPFVPKDTQQDVPHEEQVTLEPELEEALANATDAEMCDIAAILGMYTLMSNKQYYDAICSGNISNTEGINSVVQPDRYRPVPDESPNPRDVQ
;
A
#
# COMPACT_ATOMS: atom_id res chain seq x y z
N MET A 1 -19.43 -6.88 -33.22
CA MET A 1 -19.59 -7.38 -31.85
C MET A 1 -21.08 -7.46 -31.58
N THR A 2 -21.61 -8.64 -31.29
CA THR A 2 -23.00 -8.80 -30.83
C THR A 2 -23.19 -8.00 -29.55
N SER A 3 -24.34 -7.34 -29.39
CA SER A 3 -24.65 -6.67 -28.13
C SER A 3 -24.86 -7.73 -27.04
N TYR A 4 -24.40 -7.48 -25.82
CA TYR A 4 -24.64 -8.36 -24.66
C TYR A 4 -26.11 -8.80 -24.54
N ARG A 5 -27.06 -7.92 -24.89
CA ARG A 5 -28.50 -8.24 -24.92
C ARG A 5 -28.90 -9.28 -25.97
N GLN A 6 -28.25 -9.27 -27.13
CA GLN A 6 -28.51 -10.25 -28.21
C GLN A 6 -27.93 -11.61 -27.86
N GLU A 7 -26.83 -11.66 -27.10
CA GLU A 7 -26.25 -12.91 -26.61
C GLU A 7 -27.09 -13.56 -25.51
N LEU A 8 -27.84 -12.78 -24.74
CA LEU A 8 -28.75 -13.31 -23.71
C LEU A 8 -30.03 -13.94 -24.30
N GLU A 9 -30.39 -13.59 -25.53
CA GLU A 9 -31.61 -14.06 -26.18
C GLU A 9 -31.61 -15.59 -26.39
N LYS A 10 -30.43 -16.21 -26.52
CA LYS A 10 -30.26 -17.68 -26.60
C LYS A 10 -30.69 -18.43 -25.33
N TYR A 11 -30.71 -17.74 -24.18
CA TYR A 11 -31.04 -18.32 -22.88
C TYR A 11 -32.52 -18.11 -22.50
N ARG A 12 -33.29 -17.36 -23.31
CA ARG A 12 -34.65 -16.93 -22.98
C ARG A 12 -35.68 -18.08 -22.92
N ASP A 13 -35.49 -19.09 -23.76
CA ASP A 13 -36.45 -20.19 -23.94
C ASP A 13 -35.94 -21.51 -23.31
N ILE A 14 -34.95 -21.43 -22.42
CA ILE A 14 -34.43 -22.60 -21.70
C ILE A 14 -35.41 -22.97 -20.58
N ASP A 15 -35.69 -24.27 -20.47
CA ASP A 15 -36.50 -24.83 -19.39
C ASP A 15 -35.64 -25.03 -18.13
N GLU A 16 -35.62 -24.01 -17.27
CA GLU A 16 -34.85 -24.01 -16.02
C GLU A 16 -35.28 -25.12 -15.08
N ASP A 17 -36.58 -25.40 -14.97
CA ASP A 17 -37.13 -26.42 -14.07
C ASP A 17 -36.66 -27.83 -14.44
N LYS A 18 -36.57 -28.12 -15.74
CA LYS A 18 -36.05 -29.40 -16.22
C LYS A 18 -34.57 -29.57 -15.89
N ILE A 19 -33.75 -28.52 -16.06
CA ILE A 19 -32.32 -28.56 -15.74
C ILE A 19 -32.12 -28.80 -14.24
N LEU A 20 -32.90 -28.12 -13.39
CA LEU A 20 -32.82 -28.29 -11.93
C LEU A 20 -33.23 -29.70 -11.48
N GLN A 21 -34.17 -30.35 -12.17
CA GLN A 21 -34.55 -31.73 -11.87
C GLN A 21 -33.50 -32.78 -12.27
N GLU A 22 -32.64 -32.47 -13.24
CA GLU A 22 -31.57 -33.38 -13.69
C GLU A 22 -30.35 -33.34 -12.75
N LEU A 23 -30.23 -32.32 -11.88
CA LEU A 23 -29.14 -32.20 -10.92
C LEU A 23 -29.33 -33.15 -9.72
N SER A 24 -28.22 -33.74 -9.28
CA SER A 24 -28.17 -34.51 -8.04
C SER A 24 -28.32 -33.60 -6.81
N PRO A 25 -28.70 -34.13 -5.63
CA PRO A 25 -28.81 -33.32 -4.41
C PRO A 25 -27.49 -32.66 -3.99
N GLU A 26 -26.35 -33.27 -4.32
CA GLU A 26 -25.03 -32.70 -4.05
C GLU A 26 -24.72 -31.52 -4.99
N GLU A 27 -25.06 -31.65 -6.27
CA GLU A 27 -24.88 -30.58 -7.26
C GLU A 27 -25.83 -29.40 -7.02
N LEU A 28 -27.06 -29.65 -6.57
CA LEU A 28 -27.97 -28.59 -6.13
C LEU A 28 -27.40 -27.81 -4.94
N ALA A 29 -26.85 -28.51 -3.95
CA ALA A 29 -26.22 -27.87 -2.80
C ALA A 29 -24.98 -27.04 -3.21
N GLN A 30 -24.20 -27.51 -4.18
CA GLN A 30 -23.10 -26.75 -4.75
C GLN A 30 -23.58 -25.53 -5.53
N LEU A 31 -24.62 -25.66 -6.35
CA LEU A 31 -25.21 -24.55 -7.09
C LEU A 31 -25.72 -23.46 -6.14
N ASP A 32 -26.40 -23.83 -5.05
CA ASP A 32 -26.82 -22.89 -4.00
C ASP A 32 -25.61 -22.15 -3.38
N MET A 33 -24.48 -22.83 -3.20
CA MET A 33 -23.24 -22.20 -2.72
C MET A 33 -22.68 -21.20 -3.73
N GLU A 34 -22.60 -21.56 -5.01
CA GLU A 34 -22.08 -20.70 -6.07
C GLU A 34 -22.96 -19.46 -6.27
N LEU A 35 -24.29 -19.61 -6.24
CA LEU A 35 -25.24 -18.50 -6.35
C LEU A 35 -25.08 -17.49 -5.20
N ALA A 36 -24.80 -17.97 -3.98
CA ALA A 36 -24.55 -17.10 -2.82
C ALA A 36 -23.22 -16.32 -2.93
N GLU A 37 -22.22 -16.84 -3.63
CA GLU A 37 -20.93 -16.16 -3.86
C GLU A 37 -21.01 -15.14 -5.02
N MET A 38 -21.90 -15.36 -5.99
CA MET A 38 -22.05 -14.52 -7.19
C MET A 38 -22.67 -13.14 -6.92
N ASP A 39 -23.48 -13.00 -5.87
CA ASP A 39 -24.06 -11.72 -5.44
C ASP A 39 -23.79 -11.45 -3.94
N PRO A 40 -22.57 -11.06 -3.56
CA PRO A 40 -22.22 -10.79 -2.17
C PRO A 40 -22.99 -9.59 -1.58
N GLU A 41 -23.59 -8.75 -2.43
CA GLU A 41 -24.30 -7.53 -2.04
C GLU A 41 -25.82 -7.66 -2.18
N ASN A 42 -26.34 -8.89 -2.25
CA ASN A 42 -27.77 -9.14 -2.42
C ASN A 42 -28.61 -8.29 -1.45
N VAL A 43 -29.30 -7.29 -2.01
CA VAL A 43 -30.05 -6.25 -1.27
C VAL A 43 -31.23 -6.86 -0.51
N LEU A 44 -31.71 -8.02 -0.94
CA LEU A 44 -32.80 -8.74 -0.30
C LEU A 44 -32.34 -9.56 0.91
N LEU A 45 -31.03 -9.80 1.07
CA LEU A 45 -30.45 -10.49 2.22
C LEU A 45 -29.94 -9.49 3.27
N PRO A 46 -30.36 -9.61 4.55
CA PRO A 46 -29.81 -8.82 5.65
C PRO A 46 -28.29 -8.95 5.74
N ALA A 47 -27.59 -7.87 6.10
CA ALA A 47 -26.13 -7.84 6.11
C ALA A 47 -25.48 -8.99 6.90
N GLY A 48 -26.05 -9.38 8.06
CA GLY A 48 -25.55 -10.49 8.88
C GLY A 48 -25.73 -11.88 8.27
N LEU A 49 -26.58 -12.02 7.24
CA LEU A 49 -26.84 -13.28 6.52
C LEU A 49 -26.12 -13.33 5.16
N ARG A 50 -25.45 -12.24 4.75
CA ARG A 50 -24.61 -12.22 3.55
C ARG A 50 -23.30 -12.98 3.77
N GLN A 51 -22.81 -13.00 5.00
CA GLN A 51 -21.64 -13.78 5.38
C GLN A 51 -22.04 -15.23 5.64
N ARG A 52 -21.52 -16.15 4.84
CA ARG A 52 -21.75 -17.59 5.02
C ARG A 52 -21.01 -18.13 6.23
N ASP A 53 -21.61 -19.10 6.90
CA ASP A 53 -20.92 -19.91 7.91
C ASP A 53 -19.75 -20.66 7.27
N GLN A 54 -18.54 -20.43 7.81
CA GLN A 54 -17.31 -21.04 7.30
C GLN A 54 -17.19 -22.52 7.65
N THR A 55 -18.16 -23.06 8.40
CA THR A 55 -18.16 -24.46 8.83
C THR A 55 -19.57 -24.99 8.99
N GLN A 56 -19.78 -26.24 8.57
CA GLN A 56 -21.01 -27.00 8.83
C GLN A 56 -20.98 -27.71 10.19
N LYS A 57 -19.90 -27.52 10.97
CA LYS A 57 -19.75 -28.13 12.30
C LYS A 57 -20.57 -27.34 13.30
N SER A 58 -21.37 -28.03 14.11
CA SER A 58 -22.04 -27.40 15.24
C SER A 58 -21.02 -26.84 16.23
N PRO A 59 -21.36 -25.78 16.99
CA PRO A 59 -20.49 -25.25 18.03
C PRO A 59 -20.15 -26.34 19.05
N THR A 60 -18.86 -26.57 19.29
CA THR A 60 -18.37 -27.65 20.16
C THR A 60 -18.39 -27.28 21.66
N GLY A 61 -19.12 -26.22 22.05
CA GLY A 61 -19.14 -25.71 23.41
C GLY A 61 -17.98 -24.76 23.73
N PRO A 62 -17.62 -24.57 25.02
CA PRO A 62 -16.50 -23.72 25.41
C PRO A 62 -15.17 -24.27 24.88
N LEU A 63 -14.18 -23.39 24.69
CA LEU A 63 -12.87 -23.74 24.15
C LEU A 63 -12.16 -24.79 25.01
N ASP A 64 -11.93 -25.98 24.46
CA ASP A 64 -11.01 -26.98 25.00
C ASP A 64 -9.59 -26.73 24.44
N ARG A 65 -8.77 -26.07 25.26
CA ARG A 65 -7.40 -25.70 24.87
C ARG A 65 -6.49 -26.91 24.69
N ASP A 66 -6.67 -27.96 25.49
CA ASP A 66 -5.78 -29.12 25.47
C ASP A 66 -6.01 -29.96 24.22
N ALA A 67 -7.27 -30.14 23.83
CA ALA A 67 -7.63 -30.80 22.57
C ALA A 67 -7.09 -30.03 21.35
N LEU A 68 -7.16 -28.69 21.37
CA LEU A 68 -6.62 -27.85 20.31
C LEU A 68 -5.10 -28.00 20.19
N LEU A 69 -4.37 -27.96 21.31
CA LEU A 69 -2.92 -28.11 21.30
C LEU A 69 -2.49 -29.48 20.78
N GLN A 70 -3.15 -30.56 21.20
CA GLN A 70 -2.87 -31.91 20.69
C GLN A 70 -3.12 -32.04 19.18
N HIS A 71 -4.16 -31.37 18.66
CA HIS A 71 -4.42 -31.34 17.22
C HIS A 71 -3.32 -30.61 16.47
N LEU A 72 -2.87 -29.45 16.96
CA LEU A 72 -1.80 -28.67 16.35
C LEU A 72 -0.45 -29.40 16.40
N GLU A 73 -0.13 -30.06 17.51
CA GLU A 73 1.09 -30.88 17.62
C GLU A 73 1.10 -32.02 16.61
N ARG A 74 -0.02 -32.74 16.48
CA ARG A 74 -0.16 -33.80 15.48
C ARG A 74 -0.04 -33.26 14.06
N GLN A 75 -0.72 -32.15 13.75
CA GLN A 75 -0.64 -31.53 12.43
C GLN A 75 0.79 -31.06 12.11
N ALA A 76 1.52 -30.53 13.08
CA ALA A 76 2.91 -30.13 12.90
C ALA A 76 3.85 -31.32 12.68
N LEU A 77 3.60 -32.46 13.34
CA LEU A 77 4.36 -33.71 13.14
C LEU A 77 4.07 -34.39 11.80
N GLU A 78 2.83 -34.29 11.31
CA GLU A 78 2.39 -34.86 10.03
C GLU A 78 2.76 -33.98 8.82
N ALA A 79 3.14 -32.71 9.05
CA ALA A 79 3.50 -31.80 7.99
C ALA A 79 4.81 -32.24 7.30
N GLU A 80 4.70 -32.64 6.03
CA GLU A 80 5.85 -33.06 5.23
C GLU A 80 6.70 -31.86 4.77
N GLU A 81 8.02 -32.05 4.75
CA GLU A 81 8.93 -31.07 4.17
C GLU A 81 8.77 -30.98 2.65
N ARG A 82 8.84 -29.75 2.13
CA ARG A 82 8.82 -29.51 0.68
C ARG A 82 10.06 -30.07 0.00
N GLN A 83 9.87 -31.04 -0.89
CA GLN A 83 10.96 -31.72 -1.61
C GLN A 83 11.53 -30.88 -2.78
N ASP A 84 10.81 -29.85 -3.22
CA ASP A 84 11.18 -28.97 -4.34
C ASP A 84 12.02 -27.76 -3.92
N LEU A 85 12.51 -27.72 -2.68
CA LEU A 85 13.25 -26.58 -2.17
C LEU A 85 14.65 -26.50 -2.78
N VAL A 86 14.92 -25.44 -3.55
CA VAL A 86 16.29 -25.10 -3.97
C VAL A 86 17.05 -24.59 -2.74
N PRO A 87 18.15 -25.25 -2.32
CA PRO A 87 18.87 -24.82 -1.13
C PRO A 87 19.47 -23.43 -1.34
N PHE A 88 19.40 -22.61 -0.29
CA PHE A 88 20.03 -21.29 -0.31
C PHE A 88 21.55 -21.44 -0.30
N THR A 89 22.20 -21.11 -1.43
CA THR A 89 23.65 -21.28 -1.61
C THR A 89 24.48 -20.10 -1.08
N GLY A 90 23.86 -18.98 -0.70
CA GLY A 90 24.56 -17.76 -0.28
C GLY A 90 25.35 -17.06 -1.40
N GLU A 91 25.24 -17.54 -2.65
CA GLU A 91 25.95 -16.98 -3.79
C GLU A 91 25.36 -15.63 -4.20
N LYS A 92 26.19 -14.59 -4.18
CA LYS A 92 25.84 -13.27 -4.73
C LYS A 92 25.89 -13.33 -6.26
N LYS A 93 24.74 -13.55 -6.90
CA LYS A 93 24.61 -13.54 -8.38
C LYS A 93 24.74 -12.13 -8.99
N GLY A 94 24.54 -11.09 -8.20
CA GLY A 94 24.66 -9.68 -8.63
C GLY A 94 26.10 -9.17 -8.57
N LYS A 95 26.42 -8.19 -9.42
CA LYS A 95 27.65 -7.41 -9.26
C LYS A 95 27.52 -6.54 -8.00
N PRO A 96 28.54 -6.47 -7.14
CA PRO A 96 28.53 -5.49 -6.06
C PRO A 96 28.44 -4.09 -6.68
N PHE A 97 27.55 -3.27 -6.15
CA PHE A 97 27.46 -1.87 -6.55
C PHE A 97 28.81 -1.19 -6.31
N VAL A 98 29.37 -0.62 -7.37
CA VAL A 98 30.53 0.26 -7.29
C VAL A 98 29.97 1.68 -7.36
N PRO A 99 30.11 2.49 -6.30
CA PRO A 99 29.78 3.91 -6.37
C PRO A 99 30.51 4.53 -7.56
N LYS A 100 29.77 5.16 -8.46
CA LYS A 100 30.39 5.97 -9.50
C LYS A 100 30.82 7.27 -8.82
N ASP A 101 32.10 7.61 -8.91
CA ASP A 101 32.54 8.96 -8.63
C ASP A 101 31.82 9.88 -9.62
N THR A 102 30.79 10.58 -9.15
CA THR A 102 30.08 11.61 -9.90
C THR A 102 30.89 12.90 -9.93
N GLN A 103 32.20 12.81 -10.15
CA GLN A 103 32.95 13.91 -10.74
C GLN A 103 32.65 13.84 -12.25
N GLN A 104 31.44 14.22 -12.64
CA GLN A 104 31.25 14.69 -14.00
C GLN A 104 32.07 15.98 -14.08
N ASP A 105 33.29 15.89 -14.61
CA ASP A 105 33.98 17.07 -15.12
C ASP A 105 33.05 17.67 -16.17
N VAL A 106 32.33 18.74 -15.78
CA VAL A 106 31.49 19.51 -16.67
C VAL A 106 32.42 19.93 -17.83
N PRO A 107 32.12 19.57 -19.09
CA PRO A 107 32.94 19.98 -20.23
C PRO A 107 33.22 21.47 -20.12
N HIS A 108 34.46 21.92 -20.36
CA HIS A 108 34.86 23.33 -20.14
C HIS A 108 33.94 24.33 -20.86
N GLU A 109 33.27 23.89 -21.93
CA GLU A 109 32.30 24.66 -22.71
C GLU A 109 30.95 24.91 -21.98
N GLU A 110 30.60 24.12 -20.96
CA GLU A 110 29.40 24.29 -20.11
C GLU A 110 29.71 24.94 -18.76
N GLN A 111 30.97 25.33 -18.51
CA GLN A 111 31.35 26.02 -17.28
C GLN A 111 30.79 27.45 -17.30
N VAL A 112 29.83 27.72 -16.41
CA VAL A 112 29.34 29.07 -16.16
C VAL A 112 30.44 29.84 -15.45
N THR A 113 31.14 30.70 -16.16
CA THR A 113 32.10 31.62 -15.56
C THR A 113 31.33 32.75 -14.87
N LEU A 114 31.39 32.78 -13.54
CA LEU A 114 30.84 33.86 -12.74
C LEU A 114 31.86 35.00 -12.62
N GLU A 115 31.40 36.18 -12.24
CA GLU A 115 32.31 37.24 -11.80
C GLU A 115 33.07 36.77 -10.55
N PRO A 116 34.36 37.14 -10.38
CA PRO A 116 35.19 36.60 -9.30
C PRO A 116 34.61 36.85 -7.91
N GLU A 117 33.92 37.98 -7.71
CA GLU A 117 33.23 38.31 -6.46
C GLU A 117 32.02 37.39 -6.19
N LEU A 118 31.29 37.00 -7.23
CA LEU A 118 30.13 36.10 -7.12
C LEU A 118 30.57 34.64 -6.95
N GLU A 119 31.64 34.23 -7.62
CA GLU A 119 32.22 32.89 -7.47
C GLU A 119 32.75 32.68 -6.04
N GLU A 120 33.47 33.67 -5.49
CA GLU A 120 33.94 33.64 -4.11
C GLU A 120 32.78 33.67 -3.11
N ALA A 121 31.74 34.47 -3.34
CA ALA A 121 30.55 34.49 -2.49
C ALA A 121 29.81 33.14 -2.52
N LEU A 122 29.67 32.52 -3.68
CA LEU A 122 29.02 31.22 -3.83
C LEU A 122 29.84 30.09 -3.21
N ALA A 123 31.17 30.11 -3.37
CA ALA A 123 32.06 29.11 -2.78
C ALA A 123 32.11 29.17 -1.24
N ASN A 124 31.88 30.36 -0.66
CA ASN A 124 31.84 30.58 0.79
C ASN A 124 30.43 30.56 1.38
N ALA A 125 29.39 30.50 0.54
CA ALA A 125 28.00 30.46 1.00
C ALA A 125 27.72 29.18 1.81
N THR A 126 26.91 29.31 2.85
CA THR A 126 26.45 28.16 3.63
C THR A 126 25.39 27.36 2.88
N ASP A 127 25.26 26.06 3.17
CA ASP A 127 24.22 25.21 2.58
C ASP A 127 22.80 25.78 2.79
N ALA A 128 22.58 26.52 3.88
CA ALA A 128 21.32 27.18 4.19
C ALA A 128 21.03 28.35 3.24
N GLU A 129 22.02 29.21 3.00
CA GLU A 129 21.91 30.33 2.05
C GLU A 129 21.75 29.82 0.61
N MET A 130 22.43 28.73 0.26
CA MET A 130 22.24 28.08 -1.05
C MET A 130 20.83 27.52 -1.22
N CYS A 131 20.25 26.91 -0.18
CA CYS A 131 18.85 26.47 -0.21
C CYS A 131 17.88 27.64 -0.42
N ASP A 132 18.09 28.78 0.22
CA ASP A 132 17.23 29.96 0.05
C ASP A 132 17.34 30.54 -1.38
N ILE A 133 18.56 30.62 -1.92
CA ILE A 133 18.80 31.03 -3.31
C ILE A 133 18.07 30.09 -4.28
N ALA A 134 18.19 28.77 -4.07
CA ALA A 134 17.50 27.77 -4.88
C ALA A 134 15.98 27.89 -4.80
N ALA A 135 15.41 28.24 -3.64
CA ALA A 135 13.98 28.41 -3.46
C ALA A 135 13.47 29.64 -4.24
N ILE A 136 14.19 30.76 -4.17
CA ILE A 136 13.88 31.99 -4.91
C ILE A 136 13.98 31.75 -6.43
N LEU A 137 14.98 30.98 -6.88
CA LEU A 137 15.17 30.62 -8.28
C LEU A 137 14.19 29.54 -8.78
N GLY A 138 13.36 28.96 -7.90
CA GLY A 138 12.39 27.92 -8.25
C GLY A 138 13.01 26.54 -8.48
N MET A 139 14.21 26.29 -7.95
CA MET A 139 14.92 24.99 -8.04
C MET A 139 14.42 23.99 -6.99
N TYR A 140 13.15 23.58 -7.09
CA TYR A 140 12.51 22.67 -6.13
C TYR A 140 13.12 21.25 -6.07
N THR A 141 13.90 20.84 -7.07
CA THR A 141 14.52 19.50 -7.13
C THR A 141 15.72 19.33 -6.19
N LEU A 142 16.28 20.43 -5.68
CA LEU A 142 17.46 20.44 -4.82
C LEU A 142 17.13 20.43 -3.32
N MET A 143 15.84 20.40 -2.96
CA MET A 143 15.36 20.49 -1.59
C MET A 143 14.08 19.68 -1.37
N SER A 144 13.76 19.39 -0.11
CA SER A 144 12.48 18.78 0.22
C SER A 144 11.32 19.78 0.04
N ASN A 145 10.11 19.27 -0.20
CA ASN A 145 8.91 20.11 -0.28
C ASN A 145 8.75 21.04 0.92
N LYS A 146 9.06 20.54 2.13
CA LYS A 146 8.97 21.32 3.36
C LYS A 146 9.95 22.49 3.38
N GLN A 147 11.22 22.23 3.05
CA GLN A 147 12.25 23.26 2.96
C GLN A 147 11.92 24.32 1.91
N TYR A 148 11.34 23.91 0.78
CA TYR A 148 10.89 24.84 -0.26
C TYR A 148 9.78 25.78 0.25
N TYR A 149 8.73 25.23 0.87
CA TYR A 149 7.62 26.04 1.38
C TYR A 149 8.04 26.91 2.57
N ASP A 150 8.90 26.42 3.45
CA ASP A 150 9.43 27.21 4.57
C ASP A 150 10.25 28.40 4.03
N ALA A 151 11.16 28.19 3.08
CA ALA A 151 12.00 29.25 2.51
C ALA A 151 11.20 30.35 1.77
N ILE A 152 10.13 30.02 1.06
CA ILE A 152 9.30 31.03 0.37
C ILE A 152 8.35 31.78 1.31
N CYS A 153 7.97 31.17 2.45
CA CYS A 153 7.04 31.76 3.41
C CYS A 153 7.77 32.54 4.52
N SER A 154 9.00 32.16 4.86
CA SER A 154 9.80 32.85 5.87
C SER A 154 10.79 33.82 5.22
N GLY A 155 10.72 35.12 5.57
CA GLY A 155 11.73 36.10 5.14
C GLY A 155 13.10 35.96 5.82
N ASN A 156 13.34 34.85 6.54
CA ASN A 156 14.56 34.54 7.28
C ASN A 156 15.02 33.13 6.92
N ILE A 157 16.33 32.86 7.00
CA ILE A 157 16.93 31.54 6.79
C ILE A 157 16.32 30.54 7.80
N SER A 158 15.41 29.68 7.33
CA SER A 158 14.66 28.73 8.16
C SER A 158 15.25 27.32 8.12
N ASN A 159 16.12 27.03 7.15
CA ASN A 159 16.74 25.73 6.96
C ASN A 159 18.09 25.64 7.70
N THR A 160 18.21 24.69 8.63
CA THR A 160 19.46 24.40 9.35
C THR A 160 20.08 23.05 8.97
N GLU A 161 19.44 22.29 8.07
CA GLU A 161 19.78 20.90 7.78
C GLU A 161 20.47 20.70 6.42
N GLY A 162 20.56 21.75 5.60
CA GLY A 162 21.31 21.75 4.33
C GLY A 162 20.73 20.85 3.24
N ILE A 163 21.46 20.72 2.13
CA ILE A 163 21.06 19.98 0.91
C ILE A 163 21.07 18.46 1.13
N ASN A 164 21.90 17.96 2.05
CA ASN A 164 22.01 16.54 2.40
C ASN A 164 21.06 16.12 3.55
N SER A 165 20.02 16.92 3.86
CA SER A 165 19.09 16.60 4.95
C SER A 165 18.31 15.30 4.69
N VAL A 166 18.13 14.51 5.75
CA VAL A 166 17.26 13.34 5.75
C VAL A 166 15.83 13.80 6.04
N VAL A 167 14.91 13.55 5.10
CA VAL A 167 13.49 13.89 5.27
C VAL A 167 12.91 13.15 6.46
N GLN A 168 12.52 13.90 7.50
CA GLN A 168 11.84 13.36 8.67
C GLN A 168 10.31 13.54 8.55
N PRO A 169 9.50 12.61 9.09
CA PRO A 169 8.06 12.78 9.15
C PRO A 169 7.68 13.98 10.03
N ASP A 170 6.57 14.63 9.70
CA ASP A 170 6.08 15.74 10.50
C ASP A 170 5.71 15.28 11.91
N ARG A 171 6.14 16.05 12.92
CA ARG A 171 5.76 15.81 14.31
C ARG A 171 4.28 16.16 14.48
N TYR A 172 3.50 15.22 15.03
CA TYR A 172 2.10 15.43 15.34
C TYR A 172 1.91 16.69 16.20
N ARG A 173 1.10 17.64 15.73
CA ARG A 173 0.69 18.78 16.56
C ARG A 173 -0.43 18.30 17.48
N PRO A 174 -0.27 18.37 18.81
CA PRO A 174 -1.34 18.01 19.73
C PRO A 174 -2.56 18.88 19.46
N VAL A 175 -3.67 18.23 19.11
CA VAL A 175 -4.96 18.89 18.93
C VAL A 175 -5.52 19.14 20.33
N PRO A 176 -5.93 20.38 20.67
CA PRO A 176 -6.65 20.65 21.91
C PRO A 176 -7.92 19.82 21.98
N ASP A 177 -8.25 19.29 23.16
CA ASP A 177 -9.51 18.57 23.34
C ASP A 177 -10.69 19.48 23.00
N GLU A 178 -11.64 18.96 22.23
CA GLU A 178 -12.89 19.66 21.95
C GLU A 178 -13.63 19.93 23.26
N SER A 179 -14.21 21.13 23.37
CA SER A 179 -15.04 21.47 24.52
C SER A 179 -16.19 20.47 24.68
N PRO A 180 -16.60 20.12 25.92
CA PRO A 180 -17.69 19.18 26.17
C PRO A 180 -18.94 19.51 25.33
N ASN A 181 -19.50 18.50 24.67
CA ASN A 181 -20.69 18.64 23.84
C ASN A 181 -21.82 19.32 24.64
N PRO A 182 -22.33 20.49 24.21
CA PRO A 182 -23.33 21.26 24.96
C PRO A 182 -24.76 20.69 24.88
N ARG A 183 -24.99 19.57 24.17
CA ARG A 183 -26.31 18.93 24.14
C ARG A 183 -26.55 18.11 25.40
N ASP A 184 -27.42 18.64 26.27
CA ASP A 184 -28.14 17.85 27.27
C ASP A 184 -28.99 16.79 26.55
N VAL A 185 -28.56 15.54 26.61
CA VAL A 185 -29.40 14.39 26.29
C VAL A 185 -30.32 14.14 27.48
N GLN A 186 -31.53 14.69 27.41
CA GLN A 186 -32.68 14.26 28.21
C GLN A 186 -33.29 12.98 27.62
#